data_AF-A0A3B9S273-F1
#
_entry.id   AF-A0A3B9S273-F1
#
_cell.length_a   1.000
_cell.length_b   1.000
_cell.length_c   1.000
_cell.angle_alpha   90.00
_cell.angle_beta   90.00
_cell.angle_gamma   90.00
#
_symmetry.space_group_name_H-M   'P 1'
#
loop_
_entity.id
_entity.type
_entity.pdbx_description
1 polymer ?
#
loop_
_entity_poly.entity_id
_entity_poly.type
_entity_poly.pdbx_seq_one_letter_code
_entity_poly.pdbx_strand_id
1 'polypeptide(L)'
;IKGGGCSGFTYTLDFDSKKTKFDLEFESQNLKILVDKKSHLYIKDTEIDWSYGLMDRGLKFNNPSAKGSCGCKTSFMFEPPEQEENFQPSWM
;
A
#
# COMPACT_ATOMS: atom_id res chain seq x y z
N ILE A 1 0.49 -4.54 4.92
CA ILE A 1 1.21 -5.21 3.81
C ILE A 1 2.14 -6.27 4.37
N LYS A 2 2.31 -7.40 3.67
CA LYS A 2 3.21 -8.48 4.10
C LYS A 2 4.45 -8.51 3.22
N GLY A 3 5.63 -8.59 3.84
CA GLY A 3 6.88 -8.85 3.13
C GLY A 3 6.89 -10.30 2.60
N GLY A 4 7.16 -10.46 1.31
CA GLY A 4 7.10 -11.72 0.59
C GLY A 4 6.15 -11.68 -0.61
N GLY A 5 6.41 -12.54 -1.60
CA GLY A 5 5.66 -12.63 -2.87
C GLY A 5 6.59 -12.64 -4.08
N CYS A 6 6.02 -12.79 -5.29
CA CYS A 6 6.79 -12.84 -6.54
C CYS A 6 7.58 -11.54 -6.82
N SER A 7 7.16 -10.42 -6.20
CA SER A 7 7.69 -9.08 -6.47
C SER A 7 8.03 -8.27 -5.20
N GLY A 8 8.19 -8.93 -4.04
CA GLY A 8 8.67 -8.28 -2.80
C GLY A 8 7.60 -8.03 -1.74
N PHE A 9 6.52 -7.29 -2.06
CA PHE A 9 5.44 -7.01 -1.10
C PHE A 9 4.09 -7.53 -1.60
N THR A 10 3.26 -8.00 -0.68
CA THR A 10 1.90 -8.49 -0.95
C THR A 10 0.86 -7.69 -0.15
N TYR A 11 -0.25 -7.34 -0.81
CA TYR A 11 -1.41 -6.76 -0.15
C TYR A 11 -2.16 -7.85 0.63
N THR A 12 -2.45 -7.58 1.90
CA THR A 12 -3.21 -8.48 2.76
C THR A 12 -4.32 -7.68 3.38
N LEU A 13 -5.54 -8.19 3.30
CA LEU A 13 -6.73 -7.63 3.89
C LEU A 13 -7.26 -8.66 4.87
N ASP A 14 -7.48 -8.22 6.10
CA ASP A 14 -8.11 -9.01 7.15
C ASP A 14 -9.18 -8.15 7.82
N PHE A 15 -10.21 -8.82 8.33
CA PHE A 15 -11.24 -8.17 9.12
C PHE A 15 -10.86 -8.28 10.60
N ASP A 16 -10.58 -7.15 11.23
CA ASP A 16 -10.41 -7.09 12.68
C ASP A 16 -11.62 -6.41 13.32
N SER A 17 -11.96 -6.87 14.52
CA SER A 17 -13.01 -6.26 15.36
C SER A 17 -12.45 -5.16 16.27
N LYS A 18 -11.13 -5.11 16.46
CA LYS A 18 -10.47 -4.19 17.40
C LYS A 18 -9.32 -3.45 16.73
N LYS A 19 -9.22 -2.16 17.06
CA LYS A 19 -8.08 -1.31 16.69
C LYS A 19 -6.93 -1.51 17.66
N THR A 20 -5.72 -1.68 17.15
CA THR A 20 -4.48 -1.68 17.94
C THR A 20 -3.91 -0.27 18.05
N LYS A 21 -3.11 0.02 19.09
CA LYS A 21 -2.47 1.34 19.31
C LYS A 21 -1.58 1.83 18.16
N PHE A 22 -1.12 0.92 17.31
CA PHE A 22 -0.22 1.22 16.19
C PHE A 22 -0.95 1.34 14.85
N ASP A 23 -2.27 1.23 14.86
CA ASP A 23 -3.10 1.31 13.65
C ASP A 23 -3.59 2.73 13.45
N LEU A 24 -3.52 3.18 12.22
CA LEU A 24 -4.20 4.36 11.72
C LEU A 24 -5.63 3.96 11.35
N GLU A 25 -6.59 4.79 11.75
CA GLU A 25 -8.00 4.60 11.43
C GLU A 25 -8.40 5.65 10.41
N PHE A 26 -8.98 5.20 9.32
CA PHE A 26 -9.53 6.02 8.26
C PHE A 26 -11.00 5.67 8.08
N GLU A 27 -11.79 6.64 7.66
CA GLU A 27 -13.20 6.46 7.32
C GLU A 27 -13.38 6.73 5.83
N SER A 28 -13.95 5.76 5.12
CA SER A 28 -14.25 5.88 3.69
C SER A 28 -15.56 5.19 3.39
N GLN A 29 -16.48 5.87 2.70
CA GLN A 29 -17.80 5.31 2.34
C GLN A 29 -18.54 4.68 3.54
N ASN A 30 -18.46 5.31 4.72
CA ASN A 30 -19.01 4.82 5.99
C ASN A 30 -18.41 3.48 6.48
N LEU A 31 -17.28 3.05 5.93
CA LEU A 31 -16.49 1.91 6.37
C LEU A 31 -15.27 2.40 7.14
N LYS A 32 -14.97 1.71 8.24
CA LYS A 32 -13.75 1.91 9.00
C LYS A 32 -12.64 1.07 8.41
N ILE A 33 -11.55 1.73 8.04
CA ILE A 33 -10.35 1.10 7.48
C ILE A 33 -9.22 1.26 8.48
N LEU A 34 -8.64 0.14 8.90
CA LEU A 34 -7.50 0.11 9.81
C LEU A 34 -6.24 -0.22 9.01
N VAL A 35 -5.17 0.55 9.22
CA VAL A 35 -3.89 0.38 8.53
C VAL A 35 -2.74 0.51 9.53
N ASP A 36 -1.85 -0.47 9.59
CA ASP A 36 -0.64 -0.35 10.41
C ASP A 36 0.18 0.88 9.98
N LYS A 37 0.70 1.65 10.94
CA LYS A 37 1.58 2.80 10.67
C LYS A 37 2.75 2.47 9.74
N LYS A 38 3.37 1.30 9.90
CA LYS A 38 4.48 0.86 9.03
C LYS A 38 4.01 0.60 7.61
N SER A 39 2.87 -0.07 7.46
CA SER A 39 2.28 -0.37 6.15
C SER A 39 1.87 0.90 5.42
N HIS A 40 1.37 1.91 6.13
CA HIS A 40 0.91 3.18 5.57
C HIS A 40 1.97 3.91 4.73
N LEU A 41 3.26 3.80 5.08
CA LEU A 41 4.34 4.41 4.29
C LEU A 41 4.42 3.85 2.86
N TYR A 42 4.07 2.58 2.67
CA TYR A 42 4.20 1.89 1.38
C TYR A 42 2.93 1.98 0.52
N ILE A 43 1.79 2.28 1.14
CA ILE A 43 0.46 2.32 0.50
C ILE A 43 -0.16 3.71 0.59
N LYS A 44 0.68 4.73 0.77
CA LYS A 44 0.23 6.12 0.80
C LYS A 44 -0.51 6.43 -0.50
N ASP A 45 -1.68 7.06 -0.37
CA ASP A 45 -2.56 7.44 -1.48
C ASP A 45 -2.99 6.25 -2.37
N THR A 46 -3.05 5.03 -1.80
CA THR A 46 -3.55 3.85 -2.50
C THR A 46 -5.07 3.84 -2.53
N GLU A 47 -5.63 3.63 -3.72
CA GLU A 47 -7.07 3.42 -3.92
C GLU A 47 -7.36 1.93 -4.07
N ILE A 48 -8.50 1.50 -3.51
CA ILE A 48 -8.99 0.14 -3.63
C ILE A 48 -10.30 0.20 -4.40
N ASP A 49 -10.35 -0.50 -5.52
CA ASP A 49 -11.52 -0.62 -6.38
C ASP A 49 -11.96 -2.09 -6.48
N TRP A 50 -13.21 -2.32 -6.86
CA TRP A 50 -13.75 -3.65 -7.10
C TRP A 50 -14.16 -3.82 -8.55
N SER A 51 -13.46 -4.71 -9.26
CA SER A 51 -13.78 -5.03 -10.65
C SER A 51 -14.82 -6.15 -10.74
N TYR A 52 -15.87 -5.91 -11.54
CA TYR A 52 -16.94 -6.87 -11.82
C TYR A 52 -16.72 -7.68 -13.11
N GLY A 53 -15.57 -7.51 -13.77
CA GLY A 53 -15.26 -8.16 -15.04
C GLY A 53 -15.30 -9.69 -14.97
N LEU A 54 -15.64 -10.34 -16.08
CA LEU A 54 -15.76 -11.81 -16.12
C LEU A 54 -14.42 -12.52 -15.85
N MET A 55 -13.31 -11.92 -16.28
CA MET A 55 -11.94 -12.44 -16.19
C MET A 55 -11.09 -11.80 -15.07
N ASP A 56 -11.45 -10.59 -14.62
CA ASP A 56 -10.68 -9.80 -13.63
C ASP A 56 -11.60 -9.40 -12.47
N ARG A 57 -12.35 -10.39 -11.94
CA ARG A 57 -13.28 -10.17 -10.83
C ARG A 57 -12.51 -10.15 -9.52
N GLY A 58 -12.59 -9.06 -8.77
CA GLY A 58 -11.95 -8.96 -7.47
C GLY A 58 -11.45 -7.56 -7.14
N LEU A 59 -10.64 -7.48 -6.10
CA LEU A 59 -10.06 -6.25 -5.59
C LEU A 59 -8.89 -5.79 -6.46
N LYS A 60 -8.93 -4.52 -6.85
CA LYS A 60 -7.91 -3.85 -7.62
C LYS A 60 -7.28 -2.77 -6.76
N PHE A 61 -5.98 -2.88 -6.56
CA PHE A 61 -5.20 -1.90 -5.80
C PHE A 61 -4.51 -0.96 -6.79
N ASN A 62 -4.76 0.33 -6.68
CA ASN A 62 -4.09 1.37 -7.43
C ASN A 62 -3.18 2.15 -6.48
N ASN A 63 -1.90 1.76 -6.42
CA ASN A 63 -0.91 2.39 -5.57
C ASN A 63 0.06 3.22 -6.42
N PRO A 64 0.08 4.56 -6.28
CA PRO A 64 0.99 5.42 -7.04
C PRO A 64 2.47 5.18 -6.69
N SER A 65 2.75 4.64 -5.51
CA SER A 65 4.11 4.29 -5.07
C SER A 65 4.58 2.92 -5.58
N ALA A 66 3.72 2.15 -6.25
CA ALA A 66 4.08 0.86 -6.80
C ALA A 66 4.65 1.00 -8.22
N LYS A 67 5.94 0.72 -8.42
CA LYS A 67 6.57 0.77 -9.77
C LYS A 67 6.27 -0.44 -10.65
N GLY A 68 5.80 -1.54 -10.07
CA GLY A 68 5.43 -2.74 -10.81
C GLY A 68 4.50 -3.63 -10.01
N SER A 69 3.47 -4.15 -10.66
CA SER A 69 2.53 -5.14 -10.10
C SER A 69 2.68 -6.46 -10.83
N CYS A 70 2.67 -7.59 -10.11
CA CYS A 70 2.63 -8.91 -10.72
C CYS A 70 1.32 -9.08 -11.55
N GLY A 71 1.29 -9.98 -12.54
CA GLY A 71 0.12 -10.19 -13.41
C GLY A 71 -1.18 -10.54 -12.68
N CYS A 72 -1.09 -11.03 -11.44
CA CYS A 72 -2.22 -11.27 -10.54
C CYS A 72 -2.59 -10.07 -9.65
N LYS A 73 -1.88 -8.94 -9.75
CA LYS A 73 -2.06 -7.64 -9.03
C LYS A 73 -2.12 -7.70 -7.51
N THR A 74 -1.83 -8.85 -6.89
CA THR A 74 -1.79 -9.01 -5.43
C THR A 74 -0.44 -8.66 -4.81
N SER A 75 0.59 -8.49 -5.63
CA SER A 75 1.95 -8.15 -5.20
C SER A 75 2.54 -7.01 -6.01
N PHE A 76 3.39 -6.21 -5.36
CA PHE A 76 3.98 -5.01 -5.93
C PHE A 76 5.43 -4.80 -5.47
N MET A 77 6.18 -4.08 -6.31
CA MET A 77 7.50 -3.55 -6.00
C MET A 77 7.36 -2.12 -5.47
N PHE A 78 7.97 -1.86 -4.32
CA PHE A 78 8.10 -0.52 -3.76
C PHE A 78 9.51 -0.01 -4.03
N GLU A 79 9.62 1.20 -4.54
CA GLU A 79 10.88 1.92 -4.61
C GLU A 79 10.70 3.21 -3.80
N PRO A 80 11.53 3.46 -2.78
CA PRO A 80 11.42 4.68 -2.01
C PRO A 80 11.63 5.88 -2.95
N PRO A 81 10.87 6.98 -2.79
CA PRO A 81 11.16 8.20 -3.54
C PRO A 81 12.60 8.61 -3.23
N GLU A 82 13.38 8.83 -4.29
CA GLU A 82 14.74 9.32 -4.22
C GLU A 82 14.67 10.70 -3.55
N GLN A 83 14.98 10.74 -2.25
CA GLN A 83 15.23 12.00 -1.58
C GLN A 83 16.60 12.43 -2.08
N GLU A 84 16.63 13.42 -2.97
CA GLU A 84 17.85 14.16 -3.27
C GLU A 84 18.36 14.75 -1.97
N GLU A 85 19.25 14.02 -1.28
CA GLU A 85 20.16 14.61 -0.32
C GLU A 85 21.18 15.44 -1.09
N ASN A 86 20.72 16.57 -1.64
CA ASN A 86 21.56 17.74 -1.88
C ASN A 86 21.88 18.38 -0.53
N PHE A 87 22.45 17.59 0.38
CA PHE A 87 23.12 18.11 1.55
C PHE A 87 24.47 18.61 1.07
N GLN A 88 24.48 19.83 0.52
CA GLN A 88 25.70 20.61 0.38
C GLN A 88 25.92 21.33 1.71
N PRO A 89 26.76 20.79 2.62
CA PRO A 89 27.14 21.56 3.78
C PRO A 89 27.84 22.85 3.35
N SER A 90 27.37 24.00 3.81
CA SER A 90 27.95 25.31 3.46
C SER A 90 29.28 25.62 4.18
N TRP A 91 30.10 24.60 4.46
CA TRP A 91 31.41 24.75 5.11
C TRP A 91 32.58 24.36 4.20
N MET A 92 32.39 24.39 2.88
CA MET A 92 33.48 24.30 1.89
C MET A 92 33.49 25.54 1.01
#